data_AF-A0A819KJ81-F1
#
_entry.id   AF-A0A819KJ81-F1
#
_cell.length_a   1.000
_cell.length_b   1.000
_cell.length_c   1.000
_cell.angle_alpha   90.00
_cell.angle_beta   90.00
_cell.angle_gamma   90.00
#
_symmetry.space_group_name_H-M   'P 1'
#
loop_
_entity.id
_entity.type
_entity.pdbx_description
1 polymer ?
#
loop_
_entity_poly.entity_id
_entity_poly.type
_entity_poly.pdbx_seq_one_letter_code
_entity_poly.pdbx_strand_id
1 'polypeptide(L)' 'DTFGRPVGLLVLKDGSLLFSEDGNNRLYRVQYKKRR' A
#
# COMPACT_ATOMS: atom_id res chain seq x y z
N ASP A 1 -5.37 -16.38 3.74
CA ASP A 1 -4.74 -15.08 4.05
C ASP A 1 -5.70 -13.99 3.59
N THR A 2 -5.91 -12.96 4.40
CA THR A 2 -6.99 -11.99 4.24
C THR A 2 -6.45 -10.56 4.31
N PHE A 3 -7.03 -9.66 3.53
CA PHE A 3 -6.70 -8.24 3.57
C PHE A 3 -7.34 -7.58 4.79
N GLY A 4 -6.52 -7.03 5.70
CA GLY A 4 -6.96 -6.32 6.91
C GLY A 4 -7.36 -4.86 6.66
N ARG A 5 -7.64 -4.14 7.74
CA ARG A 5 -8.02 -2.71 7.67
C ARG A 5 -6.77 -1.85 7.51
N PRO A 6 -6.75 -0.85 6.62
CA PRO A 6 -5.62 0.07 6.55
C PRO A 6 -5.47 0.87 7.84
N VAL A 7 -4.26 0.91 8.41
CA VAL A 7 -3.97 1.62 9.69
C VAL A 7 -2.85 2.64 9.58
N GLY A 8 -2.01 2.56 8.55
CA GLY A 8 -0.93 3.52 8.29
C GLY A 8 -0.85 3.87 6.81
N LEU A 9 -0.52 5.12 6.51
CA LEU A 9 -0.49 5.64 5.13
C LEU A 9 0.66 6.63 4.94
N LEU A 10 1.41 6.47 3.86
CA LEU A 10 2.50 7.36 3.45
C LEU A 10 2.51 7.54 1.93
N VAL A 11 2.56 8.79 1.48
CA VAL A 11 2.78 9.12 0.07
C VAL A 11 4.27 9.32 -0.16
N LEU A 12 4.84 8.59 -1.12
CA LEU A 12 6.24 8.71 -1.50
C LEU A 12 6.46 9.84 -2.52
N LYS A 13 7.71 10.28 -2.66
CA LYS A 13 8.10 11.36 -3.58
C LYS A 13 7.76 11.06 -5.05
N ASP A 14 7.66 9.80 -5.43
CA ASP A 14 7.30 9.37 -6.78
C ASP A 14 5.78 9.26 -7.01
N GLY A 15 4.98 9.67 -6.03
CA GLY A 15 3.51 9.61 -6.06
C GLY A 15 2.93 8.23 -5.76
N SER A 16 3.75 7.21 -5.48
CA SER A 16 3.25 5.91 -5.02
C SER A 16 2.82 5.96 -3.55
N LEU A 17 1.87 5.09 -3.20
CA LEU A 17 1.29 4.99 -1.87
C LEU A 17 1.85 3.77 -1.14
N LEU A 18 2.38 3.96 0.05
CA LEU A 18 2.62 2.88 1.01
C LEU A 18 1.48 2.84 2.03
N PHE A 19 1.00 1.65 2.35
CA PHE A 19 0.09 1.48 3.48
C PHE A 19 0.35 0.15 4.21
N SER A 20 0.06 0.16 5.50
CA SER A 20 0.07 -1.01 6.38
C SER A 20 -1.34 -1.38 6.81
N GLU A 21 -1.54 -2.65 7.13
CA GLU A 21 -2.79 -3.19 7.67
C GLU A 21 -2.53 -3.94 8.99
N ASP A 22 -3.61 -4.32 9.68
CA ASP A 22 -3.59 -4.86 11.04
C ASP A 22 -3.63 -6.40 11.14
N GLY A 23 -3.55 -7.13 10.03
CA GLY A 23 -3.91 -8.55 9.97
C GLY A 23 -2.86 -9.51 9.39
N ASN A 24 -1.82 -9.04 8.71
CA ASN A 24 -0.89 -9.93 7.99
C ASN A 24 0.58 -9.48 7.96
N ASN A 25 0.93 -8.41 8.68
CA ASN A 25 2.31 -7.97 8.90
C ASN A 25 3.07 -7.65 7.59
N ARG A 26 2.36 -7.12 6.59
CA ARG A 26 2.94 -6.67 5.32
C ARG A 26 2.77 -5.17 5.12
N LEU A 27 3.72 -4.61 4.36
CA LEU A 27 3.60 -3.27 3.80
C LEU A 27 3.28 -3.38 2.31
N TYR A 28 2.23 -2.70 1.89
CA TYR A 28 1.77 -2.69 0.51
C TYR A 28 2.24 -1.42 -0.20
N ARG A 29 2.61 -1.54 -1.48
CA ARG A 29 2.89 -0.39 -2.36
C ARG A 29 1.93 -0.38 -3.52
N VAL A 30 1.18 0.71 -3.67
CA VAL A 30 0.28 0.95 -4.80
C VAL A 30 0.91 2.01 -5.70
N GLN A 31 1.03 1.68 -6.99
CA GLN A 31 1.55 2.60 -7.99
C GLN A 31 0.78 2.44 -9.30
N TYR A 32 0.60 3.53 -10.03
CA TYR A 32 0.02 3.46 -11.36
C TYR A 32 0.99 2.74 -12.30
N LYS A 33 0.57 1.63 -12.87
CA LYS A 33 1.28 0.97 -13.96
C LYS A 33 0.68 1.44 -15.27
N LYS A 34 1.43 2.27 -16.01
CA LYS A 34 1.02 2.72 -17.35
C LYS A 34 0.78 1.49 -18.24
N ARG A 35 -0.45 1.32 -18.74
CA ARG A 35 -0.74 0.34 -19.80
C ARG A 35 -0.14 0.85 -21.10
N ARG A 36 0.53 -0.04 -21.83
CA ARG A 36 0.91 0.20 -23.23
C ARG A 36 -0.34 0.22 -24.09
#